data_AF-A0A1D2TTK6-F1
#
_entry.id   AF-A0A1D2TTK6-F1
#
_cell.length_a   1.000
_cell.length_b   1.000
_cell.length_c   1.000
_cell.angle_alpha   90.00
_cell.angle_beta   90.00
_cell.angle_gamma   90.00
#
_symmetry.space_group_name_H-M   'P 1'
#
loop_
_entity.id
_entity.type
_entity.pdbx_description
1 polymer ?
#
loop_
_entity_poly.entity_id
_entity_poly.type
_entity_poly.pdbx_seq_one_letter_code
_entity_poly.pdbx_strand_id
1 'polypeptide(L)'
;MHTFLPQRTRAQQVRGEGTIECDVAAGGRLQNCAITDETPGGYGFGEAAMKLQSGRILDMARSKARPGQRVSMTAMFFPPYPAR
;
A
#
# COMPACT_ATOMS: atom_id res chain seq x y z
N MET A 1 16.45 -29.24 -29.08
CA MET A 1 16.01 -28.09 -29.92
C MET A 1 15.52 -27.00 -29.00
N HIS A 2 16.30 -25.92 -28.92
CA HIS A 2 15.99 -24.67 -28.25
C HIS A 2 14.86 -23.95 -28.98
N THR A 3 14.05 -23.18 -28.24
CA THR A 3 13.41 -21.90 -28.64
C THR A 3 12.13 -21.76 -27.81
N PHE A 4 11.79 -20.70 -27.08
CA PHE A 4 12.43 -19.43 -26.76
C PHE A 4 11.35 -18.76 -25.91
N LEU A 5 11.44 -18.83 -24.58
CA LEU A 5 10.60 -17.96 -23.76
C LEU A 5 11.25 -16.58 -23.85
N PRO A 6 10.62 -15.60 -24.54
CA PRO A 6 11.23 -14.30 -24.69
C PRO A 6 11.43 -13.70 -23.30
N GLN A 7 12.68 -13.33 -22.99
CA GLN A 7 13.12 -12.60 -21.79
C GLN A 7 12.48 -11.19 -21.67
N ARG A 8 11.49 -10.90 -22.51
CA ARG A 8 10.89 -9.59 -22.76
C ARG A 8 9.52 -9.42 -22.12
N THR A 9 9.01 -10.39 -21.36
CA THR A 9 7.94 -10.08 -20.42
C THR A 9 8.58 -9.42 -19.20
N ARG A 10 9.05 -8.19 -19.41
CA ARG A 10 9.56 -7.27 -18.40
C ARG A 10 8.43 -7.06 -17.41
N ALA A 11 8.48 -7.85 -16.33
CA ALA A 11 7.96 -7.44 -15.05
C ALA A 11 8.41 -5.99 -14.87
N GLN A 12 7.47 -5.06 -14.79
CA GLN A 12 7.80 -3.72 -14.35
C GLN A 12 8.24 -3.90 -12.90
N GLN A 13 9.55 -4.03 -12.69
CA GLN A 13 10.28 -4.13 -11.42
C GLN A 13 10.17 -2.79 -10.67
N VAL A 14 8.97 -2.24 -10.59
CA VAL A 14 8.74 -0.92 -10.04
C VAL A 14 8.45 -1.15 -8.57
N ARG A 15 9.50 -0.96 -7.76
CA ARG A 15 9.33 -0.70 -6.33
C ARG A 15 8.62 0.64 -6.20
N GLY A 16 7.65 0.69 -5.29
CA GLY A 16 6.96 1.93 -5.00
C GLY A 16 6.47 1.95 -3.58
N GLU A 17 6.15 3.14 -3.10
CA GLU A 17 5.52 3.40 -1.83
C GLU A 17 4.32 4.30 -2.04
N GLY A 18 3.25 4.00 -1.31
CA GLY A 18 2.05 4.83 -1.25
C GLY A 18 1.86 5.28 0.19
N THR A 19 1.90 6.58 0.43
CA THR A 19 1.51 7.17 1.71
C THR A 19 0.07 7.59 1.65
N ILE A 20 -0.71 7.10 2.59
CA ILE A 20 -2.11 7.46 2.76
C ILE A 20 -2.32 7.98 4.18
N GLU A 21 -3.20 8.96 4.33
CA GLU A 21 -3.70 9.41 5.61
C GLU A 21 -5.13 8.91 5.81
N CYS A 22 -5.39 8.29 6.96
CA CYS A 22 -6.72 7.81 7.33
C CYS A 22 -7.15 8.40 8.67
N ASP A 23 -8.45 8.68 8.82
CA ASP A 23 -9.04 9.03 10.10
C ASP A 23 -9.43 7.77 10.86
N VAL A 24 -9.04 7.68 12.13
CA VAL A 24 -9.36 6.55 13.00
C VAL A 24 -10.71 6.77 13.67
N ALA A 25 -11.69 5.92 13.44
CA ALA A 25 -12.99 5.96 14.10
C ALA A 25 -12.95 5.39 15.53
N ALA A 26 -14.05 5.56 16.28
CA ALA A 26 -14.22 5.15 17.69
C ALA A 26 -14.19 3.63 17.98
N GLY A 27 -13.65 2.82 17.06
CA GLY A 27 -13.42 1.38 17.24
C GLY A 27 -12.19 0.88 16.50
N GLY A 28 -11.25 1.78 16.15
CA GLY A 28 -10.06 1.45 15.35
C GLY A 28 -10.34 1.24 13.86
N ARG A 29 -11.59 1.43 13.40
CA ARG A 29 -11.92 1.40 11.97
C ARG A 29 -11.31 2.61 11.28
N LEU A 30 -10.68 2.40 10.13
CA LEU A 30 -10.18 3.48 9.29
C LEU A 30 -11.31 3.99 8.38
N GLN A 31 -11.49 5.30 8.35
CA GLN A 31 -12.42 5.99 7.46
C GLN A 31 -11.74 7.22 6.85
N ASN A 32 -12.35 7.79 5.80
CA ASN A 32 -11.84 8.98 5.11
C ASN A 32 -10.35 8.87 4.70
N CYS A 33 -9.92 7.69 4.25
CA CYS A 33 -8.56 7.52 3.76
C CYS A 33 -8.34 8.33 2.48
N ALA A 34 -7.25 9.11 2.45
CA ALA A 34 -6.83 9.90 1.31
C ALA A 34 -5.36 9.61 0.99
N ILE A 35 -5.01 9.62 -0.30
CA ILE A 35 -3.63 9.47 -0.75
C ILE A 35 -2.92 10.80 -0.55
N THR A 36 -1.85 10.79 0.24
CA THR A 36 -1.02 11.97 0.52
C THR A 36 0.26 11.96 -0.30
N ASP A 37 0.84 10.79 -0.54
CA ASP A 37 2.01 10.63 -1.40
C ASP A 37 1.94 9.30 -2.17
N GLU A 38 2.50 9.29 -3.36
CA GLU A 38 2.70 8.08 -4.14
C GLU A 38 4.00 8.20 -4.93
N THR A 39 4.94 7.28 -4.68
CA THR A 39 6.25 7.29 -5.30
C THR A 39 6.61 5.90 -5.82
N PRO A 40 6.83 5.71 -7.14
CA PRO A 40 6.62 6.68 -8.21
C PRO A 40 5.13 6.94 -8.45
N GLY A 41 4.77 8.23 -8.59
CA GLY A 41 3.38 8.63 -8.80
C GLY A 41 2.85 8.22 -10.18
N GLY A 42 1.55 7.95 -10.24
CA GLY A 42 0.86 7.57 -11.48
C GLY A 42 0.88 6.07 -11.79
N TYR A 43 1.33 5.24 -10.84
CA TYR A 43 1.34 3.78 -10.96
C TYR A 43 0.19 3.11 -10.19
N GLY A 44 -0.52 3.85 -9.34
CA GLY A 44 -1.64 3.38 -8.53
C GLY A 44 -1.23 2.77 -7.19
N PHE A 45 -0.02 3.07 -6.69
CA PHE A 45 0.42 2.58 -5.37
C PHE A 45 -0.42 3.18 -4.22
N GLY A 46 -0.87 4.44 -4.35
CA GLY A 46 -1.75 5.08 -3.38
C GLY A 46 -3.13 4.44 -3.35
N GLU A 47 -3.70 4.14 -4.52
CA GLU A 47 -4.98 3.42 -4.61
C GLU A 47 -4.87 1.99 -4.08
N ALA A 48 -3.76 1.30 -4.36
CA ALA A 48 -3.49 -0.03 -3.80
C ALA A 48 -3.36 0.03 -2.28
N ALA A 49 -2.64 1.03 -1.75
CA ALA A 49 -2.50 1.26 -0.30
C ALA A 49 -3.87 1.51 0.33
N MET A 50 -4.69 2.37 -0.27
CA MET A 50 -6.07 2.61 0.15
C MET A 50 -6.90 1.33 0.18
N LYS A 51 -6.88 0.53 -0.89
CA LYS A 51 -7.63 -0.73 -0.96
C LYS A 51 -7.16 -1.74 0.09
N LEU A 52 -5.87 -1.81 0.37
CA LEU A 52 -5.32 -2.67 1.42
C LEU A 52 -5.77 -2.26 2.82
N GLN A 53 -5.96 -0.96 3.07
CA GLN A 53 -6.45 -0.47 4.35
C GLN A 53 -7.98 -0.41 4.44
N SER A 54 -8.68 -0.36 3.29
CA SER A 54 -10.14 -0.36 3.20
C SER A 54 -10.72 -1.67 3.70
N GLY A 55 -11.15 -1.69 4.96
CA GLY A 55 -11.67 -2.88 5.64
C GLY A 55 -10.77 -3.45 6.74
N ARG A 56 -9.57 -2.88 6.93
CA ARG A 56 -8.70 -3.23 8.06
C ARG A 56 -9.11 -2.47 9.32
N ILE A 57 -9.05 -3.15 10.47
CA ILE A 57 -9.18 -2.50 11.78
C ILE A 57 -7.76 -2.25 12.28
N LEU A 58 -7.47 -0.99 12.58
CA LEU A 58 -6.19 -0.59 13.12
C LEU A 58 -6.07 -1.12 14.55
N ASP A 59 -4.99 -1.87 14.81
CA ASP A 59 -4.64 -2.28 16.16
C ASP A 59 -4.15 -1.05 16.92
N MET A 60 -5.03 -0.47 17.72
CA MET A 60 -4.79 0.74 18.51
C MET A 60 -3.68 0.52 19.54
N ALA A 61 -3.46 -0.73 20.00
CA ALA A 61 -2.38 -1.05 20.93
C ALA A 61 -1.01 -1.01 20.24
N ARG A 62 -0.92 -1.48 18.98
CA ARG A 62 0.33 -1.41 18.20
C ARG A 62 0.63 -0.03 17.65
N SER A 63 -0.40 0.66 17.17
CA SER A 63 -0.25 1.92 16.43
C SER A 63 -0.29 3.18 17.31
N LYS A 64 -0.64 3.05 18.61
CA LYS A 64 -0.84 4.17 19.54
C LYS A 64 -1.81 5.24 19.01
N ALA A 65 -2.66 4.89 18.06
CA ALA A 65 -3.60 5.79 17.43
C ALA A 65 -4.80 6.03 18.35
N ARG A 66 -5.40 7.22 18.24
CA ARG A 66 -6.60 7.61 18.99
C ARG A 66 -7.80 7.78 18.04
N PRO A 67 -9.04 7.54 18.51
CA PRO A 67 -10.22 7.95 17.78
C PRO A 67 -10.19 9.45 17.43
N GLY A 68 -10.47 9.79 16.18
CA GLY A 68 -10.39 11.16 15.64
C GLY A 68 -8.97 11.61 15.29
N GLN A 69 -7.95 10.75 15.46
CA GLN A 69 -6.59 11.04 15.01
C GLN A 69 -6.43 10.65 13.55
N ARG A 70 -5.76 11.53 12.80
CA ARG A 70 -5.32 11.23 11.44
C ARG A 70 -3.98 10.52 11.50
N VAL A 71 -3.91 9.31 10.95
CA VAL A 71 -2.69 8.49 10.91
C VAL A 71 -2.14 8.46 9.49
N SER A 72 -0.86 8.77 9.35
CA SER A 72 -0.15 8.60 8.08
C SER A 72 0.46 7.21 8.02
N MET A 73 0.08 6.46 6.98
CA MET A 73 0.50 5.09 6.76
C MET A 73 1.20 5.01 5.41
N THR A 74 2.50 4.71 5.42
CA THR A 74 3.27 4.41 4.21
C THR A 74 3.28 2.91 3.98
N ALA A 75 2.71 2.48 2.86
CA ALA A 75 2.77 1.10 2.40
C ALA A 75 3.87 0.99 1.34
N MET A 76 4.91 0.20 1.63
CA MET A 76 5.93 -0.16 0.65
C MET A 76 5.50 -1.39 -0.15
N PHE A 77 5.49 -1.25 -1.46
CA PHE A 77 5.20 -2.29 -2.43
C PHE A 77 6.50 -2.74 -3.08
N PHE A 78 6.90 -3.96 -2.74
CA PHE A 78 8.02 -4.62 -3.37
C PHE A 78 7.51 -5.61 -4.42
N PRO A 79 8.16 -5.74 -5.57
CA PRO A 79 7.82 -6.78 -6.51
C PRO A 79 8.01 -8.16 -5.84
N PRO A 80 7.08 -9.11 -6.01
CA PRO A 80 7.30 -10.46 -5.55
C PRO A 80 8.48 -11.03 -6.34
N TYR A 81 9.63 -11.19 -5.69
CA TYR A 81 10.64 -12.10 -6.21
C TYR A 81 10.06 -13.51 -6.08
N PRO A 82 9.96 -14.30 -7.17
CA PRO A 82 9.79 -15.72 -6.99
C PRO A 82 11.04 -16.21 -6.24
N ALA A 83 10.83 -16.81 -5.08
CA ALA A 83 11.83 -17.66 -4.45
C ALA A 83 12.06 -18.83 -5.41
N ARG A 84 13.14 -18.70 -6.17
CA ARG A 84 13.92 -19.70 -6.92
C ARG A 84 13.30 -21.09 -7.14
#